data_AF-A0A362XB68-F1
#
_entry.id   AF-A0A362XB68-F1
#
_cell.length_a   1.000
_cell.length_b   1.000
_cell.length_c   1.000
_cell.angle_alpha   90.00
_cell.angle_beta   90.00
_cell.angle_gamma   90.00
#
_symmetry.space_group_name_H-M   'P 1'
#
loop_
_entity.id
_entity.type
_entity.pdbx_description
1 polymer ?
#
loop_
_entity_poly.entity_id
_entity_poly.type
_entity_poly.pdbx_seq_one_letter_code
_entity_poly.pdbx_strand_id
1 'polypeptide(L)' 'HTPSYFWESASRSISAALIVYLTEVLAGKKSWENNATINNAINVLEGVVVKEVILRFQHREEEYPHLIN' A
#
# COMPACT_ATOMS: atom_id res chain seq x y z
N HIS A 1 -20.62 13.99 16.08
CA HIS A 1 -19.89 12.71 16.25
C HIS A 1 -20.68 11.60 15.58
N THR A 2 -20.20 11.16 14.42
CA THR A 2 -20.83 10.14 13.57
C THR A 2 -19.85 9.01 13.18
N PRO A 3 -18.96 8.48 14.04
CA PRO A 3 -17.98 7.50 13.56
C PRO A 3 -18.60 6.12 13.31
N SER A 4 -19.64 5.74 14.06
CA SER A 4 -20.16 4.36 14.06
C SER A 4 -21.35 4.13 13.11
N TYR A 5 -22.10 5.17 12.72
CA TYR A 5 -23.34 5.00 11.94
C TYR A 5 -23.08 4.53 10.50
N PHE A 6 -21.91 4.88 9.94
CA PHE A 6 -21.50 4.46 8.61
C PHE A 6 -20.44 3.36 8.63
N TRP A 7 -20.12 2.79 9.80
CA TRP A 7 -19.10 1.76 9.92
C TRP A 7 -19.39 0.56 9.02
N GLU A 8 -20.62 0.05 9.06
CA GLU A 8 -21.04 -1.10 8.24
C GLU A 8 -20.98 -0.76 6.74
N SER A 9 -21.48 0.43 6.37
CA SER A 9 -21.46 0.87 4.97
C SER A 9 -20.04 1.10 4.45
N ALA A 10 -19.17 1.71 5.26
CA ALA A 10 -17.77 1.96 4.93
C ALA A 10 -17.00 0.63 4.80
N SER A 11 -17.15 -0.27 5.77
CA SER A 11 -16.53 -1.59 5.77
C SER A 11 -16.95 -2.41 4.54
N ARG A 12 -18.26 -2.44 4.23
CA ARG A 12 -18.79 -3.10 3.04
C ARG A 12 -18.22 -2.51 1.75
N SER A 13 -18.15 -1.19 1.65
CA SER A 13 -17.67 -0.50 0.44
C SER A 13 -16.16 -0.70 0.23
N ILE A 14 -15.37 -0.64 1.29
CA ILE A 14 -13.93 -0.92 1.25
C ILE A 14 -13.69 -2.39 0.86
N SER A 15 -14.44 -3.32 1.48
CA SER A 15 -14.32 -4.74 1.18
C SER A 15 -14.64 -5.05 -0.29
N ALA A 16 -15.70 -4.44 -0.82
CA ALA A 16 -16.07 -4.59 -2.23
C ALA A 16 -14.99 -4.02 -3.18
N ALA A 17 -14.33 -2.92 -2.81
CA ALA A 17 -13.24 -2.36 -3.60
C ALA A 17 -11.95 -3.19 -3.55
N LEU A 18 -11.69 -3.88 -2.44
CA LEU A 18 -10.46 -4.67 -2.24
C LEU A 18 -10.58 -6.12 -2.73
N ILE A 19 -11.75 -6.75 -2.65
CA ILE A 19 -11.91 -8.19 -2.92
C ILE A 19 -11.51 -8.58 -4.34
N VAL A 20 -11.66 -7.67 -5.31
CA VAL A 20 -11.28 -7.89 -6.71
C VAL A 20 -9.77 -8.01 -6.93
N TYR A 21 -8.95 -7.60 -5.96
CA TYR A 21 -7.48 -7.70 -6.00
C TYR A 21 -6.95 -8.86 -5.14
N LEU A 22 -7.82 -9.56 -4.41
CA LEU A 22 -7.39 -10.55 -3.43
C LEU A 22 -6.61 -11.72 -4.07
N THR A 23 -7.06 -12.20 -5.23
CA THR A 23 -6.39 -13.28 -5.96
C THR A 23 -4.97 -12.90 -6.37
N GLU A 24 -4.79 -11.70 -6.94
CA GLU A 24 -3.48 -11.20 -7.37
C GLU A 24 -2.55 -10.97 -6.18
N VAL A 25 -3.07 -10.45 -5.05
CA VAL A 25 -2.31 -10.29 -3.81
C VAL A 25 -1.80 -11.65 -3.31
N LEU A 26 -2.66 -12.66 -3.27
CA LEU A 26 -2.31 -14.01 -2.81
C LEU A 26 -1.36 -14.74 -3.75
N ALA A 27 -1.38 -14.43 -5.05
CA ALA A 27 -0.47 -15.00 -6.05
C ALA A 27 0.98 -14.50 -5.92
N GLY A 28 1.23 -13.48 -5.09
CA GLY A 28 2.57 -13.04 -4.70
C GLY A 28 3.26 -12.09 -5.68
N LYS A 29 4.52 -11.75 -5.37
CA LYS A 29 5.30 -10.66 -6.00
C LYS A 29 5.23 -10.62 -7.53
N LYS A 30 5.40 -11.77 -8.19
CA LYS A 30 5.35 -11.85 -9.66
C LYS A 30 3.99 -11.40 -10.22
N SER A 31 2.90 -11.65 -9.50
CA SER A 31 1.56 -11.21 -9.87
C SER A 31 1.36 -9.72 -9.61
N TRP A 32 1.91 -9.20 -8.52
CA TRP A 32 1.81 -7.78 -8.15
C TRP A 32 2.41 -6.86 -9.22
N GLU A 33 3.54 -7.26 -9.82
CA GLU A 33 4.19 -6.52 -10.90
C GLU A 33 3.32 -6.40 -12.17
N ASN A 34 2.41 -7.35 -12.39
CA ASN A 34 1.51 -7.36 -13.54
C ASN A 34 0.22 -6.56 -13.29
N ASN A 35 -0.02 -6.09 -12.07
CA ASN A 35 -1.18 -5.29 -11.70
C ASN A 35 -0.75 -3.88 -11.28
N ALA A 36 -0.97 -2.89 -12.16
CA ALA A 36 -0.54 -1.51 -11.92
C ALA A 36 -1.08 -0.92 -10.60
N THR A 37 -2.31 -1.25 -10.20
CA THR A 37 -2.90 -0.78 -8.94
C THR A 37 -2.12 -1.33 -7.73
N ILE A 38 -1.86 -2.64 -7.72
CA ILE A 38 -1.12 -3.28 -6.63
C ILE A 38 0.33 -2.77 -6.64
N ASN A 39 0.99 -2.75 -7.78
CA ASN A 39 2.37 -2.27 -7.92
C ASN A 39 2.52 -0.83 -7.38
N ASN A 40 1.59 0.06 -7.75
CA ASN A 40 1.60 1.44 -7.28
C ASN A 40 1.33 1.56 -5.77
N ALA A 41 0.62 0.61 -5.17
CA ALA A 41 0.29 0.60 -3.74
C ALA A 41 1.42 0.07 -2.84
N ILE A 42 2.49 -0.52 -3.40
CA ILE A 42 3.61 -1.06 -2.61
C ILE A 42 4.42 0.09 -2.01
N ASN A 43 4.46 0.17 -0.68
CA ASN A 43 5.27 1.14 0.07
C ASN A 43 6.62 0.58 0.50
N VAL A 44 6.65 -0.71 0.86
CA VAL A 44 7.84 -1.43 1.32
C VAL A 44 7.90 -2.75 0.56
N LEU A 45 9.08 -3.07 0.01
CA LEU A 45 9.34 -4.31 -0.70
C LEU A 45 10.66 -4.88 -0.21
N GLU A 46 10.67 -6.16 0.19
CA GLU A 46 11.89 -6.85 0.65
C GLU A 46 12.63 -6.11 1.79
N GLY A 47 11.87 -5.42 2.65
CA GLY A 47 12.42 -4.66 3.79
C GLY A 47 12.91 -3.25 3.44
N VAL A 48 12.78 -2.82 2.18
CA VAL A 48 13.21 -1.51 1.69
C VAL A 48 12.00 -0.63 1.39
N VAL A 49 12.05 0.64 1.79
CA VAL A 49 11.00 1.63 1.43
C VAL A 49 11.21 2.02 -0.03
N VAL A 50 10.20 1.81 -0.87
CA VAL A 50 10.32 2.04 -2.33
C VAL A 50 9.66 3.34 -2.80
N LYS A 51 8.96 4.05 -1.91
CA LYS A 51 8.23 5.28 -2.25
C LYS A 51 9.00 6.51 -1.81
N GLU A 52 9.46 7.29 -2.79
CA GLU A 52 10.10 8.59 -2.61
C GLU A 52 9.28 9.54 -1.72
N VAL A 53 7.94 9.54 -1.86
CA VAL A 53 7.06 10.37 -1.03
C VAL A 53 7.16 10.05 0.47
N ILE A 54 7.41 8.80 0.84
CA ILE A 54 7.60 8.39 2.24
C ILE A 54 8.96 8.85 2.72
N LEU A 55 10.01 8.65 1.92
CA LEU A 55 11.37 9.06 2.25
C LEU A 55 11.47 10.57 2.47
N ARG A 56 10.91 11.37 1.54
CA ARG A 56 10.83 12.83 1.66
C ARG A 56 10.05 13.28 2.88
N PHE A 57 8.90 12.66 3.15
CA PHE A 57 8.10 12.97 4.34
C PHE A 57 8.85 12.70 5.65
N GLN A 58 9.72 11.69 5.66
CA GLN A 58 10.52 11.29 6.82
C GLN A 58 11.91 11.94 6.89
N HIS A 59 12.26 12.82 5.95
CA HIS A 59 13.61 13.40 5.82
C HIS A 59 14.72 12.34 5.73
N ARG A 60 14.50 11.32 4.90
CA ARG A 60 15.47 10.24 4.65
C ARG A 60 16.09 10.33 3.27
N GLU A 61 17.32 9.83 3.18
CA GLU A 61 18.03 9.62 1.92
C GLU A 61 17.32 8.62 0.99
N GLU A 62 17.47 8.84 -0.33
CA GLU A 62 16.91 7.96 -1.36
C GLU A 62 17.62 6.60 -1.40
N GLU A 63 18.93 6.60 -1.19
CA GLU A 63 19.73 5.39 -1.17
C GLU A 63 19.52 4.62 0.13
N TYR A 64 19.26 3.31 0.01
CA TYR A 64 19.26 2.41 1.15
C TYR A 64 20.63 2.45 1.84
N PRO A 65 20.73 2.60 3.19
CA PRO A 65 19.72 2.27 4.21
C PRO A 65 18.75 3.41 4.60
N HIS A 66 18.58 4.44 3.76
CA HIS A 66 17.70 5.58 4.01
C HIS A 66 18.05 6.29 5.32
N LEU A 67 19.30 6.71 5.43
CA LEU A 67 19.80 7.48 6.58
C LEU A 67 18.95 8.74 6.78
N ILE A 68 18.86 9.18 8.03
CA ILE A 68 18.11 10.39 8.41
C ILE A 68 19.04 11.58 8.23
N ASN A 69 18.53 12.62 7.57
CA ASN A 69 19.22 13.91 7.40
C ASN A 69 18.95 14.87 8.55
#